data_AF-A0A1L0F195-F1
#
_entry.id   AF-A0A1L0F195-F1
#
_cell.length_a   1.000
_cell.length_b   1.000
_cell.length_c   1.000
_cell.angle_alpha   90.00
_cell.angle_beta   90.00
_cell.angle_gamma   90.00
#
_symmetry.space_group_name_H-M   'P 1'
#
loop_
_entity.id
_entity.type
_entity.pdbx_description
1 polymer ?
#
loop_
_entity_poly.entity_id
_entity_poly.type
_entity_poly.pdbx_seq_one_letter_code
_entity_poly.pdbx_strand_id
1 'polypeptide(L)'
;MAIEQDIAELVQASNNLTGVVDGKMKDIDKQVADKKVLIDQYLSNVVSNINGVDVHKQGRVKTYFIQGNLSNGGYTKDGGPDDLFPVCAAPKSPTYLNLIEFIASSAGFGGGGDMFRVEFMITHRGMAANTGYTNHLIFTGTSSSDSVAGLLELKKIAKNGELSLFISEPSGDTEVALTRDLEGTALPVSFRSIGQGRDNGIARVTLKFDTRHHCGAARSFGANVMYTSDKGRPSVARVTQIKPTWEE
;
A
#
# COMPACT_ATOMS: atom_id res chain seq x y z
N MET A 1 -0.91 9.99 -79.91
CA MET A 1 -0.58 8.58 -79.66
C MET A 1 0.44 8.37 -78.55
N ALA A 2 1.70 8.87 -78.62
CA ALA A 2 2.67 8.64 -77.53
C ALA A 2 2.23 9.22 -76.17
N ILE A 3 1.81 10.48 -76.13
CA ILE A 3 1.37 11.17 -74.90
C ILE A 3 0.12 10.52 -74.28
N GLU A 4 -0.83 10.06 -75.10
CA GLU A 4 -2.07 9.42 -74.62
C GLU A 4 -1.78 8.06 -73.97
N GLN A 5 -0.79 7.33 -74.50
CA GLN A 5 -0.31 6.09 -73.93
C GLN A 5 0.44 6.34 -72.61
N ASP A 6 1.32 7.35 -72.57
CA ASP A 6 2.05 7.73 -71.34
C ASP A 6 1.08 8.14 -70.21
N ILE A 7 0.01 8.88 -70.54
CA ILE A 7 -1.04 9.26 -69.57
C ILE A 7 -1.77 8.03 -69.03
N ALA A 8 -2.11 7.06 -69.90
CA ALA A 8 -2.79 5.84 -69.48
C ALA A 8 -1.92 4.99 -68.55
N GLU A 9 -0.62 4.87 -68.85
CA GLU A 9 0.34 4.15 -68.01
C GLU A 9 0.51 4.82 -66.64
N LEU A 10 0.58 6.17 -66.60
CA LEU A 10 0.62 6.93 -65.34
C LEU A 10 -0.64 6.76 -64.48
N VAL A 11 -1.83 6.76 -65.10
CA VAL A 11 -3.10 6.53 -64.40
C VAL A 11 -3.13 5.12 -63.81
N GLN A 12 -2.70 4.11 -64.56
CA GLN A 12 -2.61 2.74 -64.07
C GLN A 12 -1.62 2.62 -62.91
N ALA A 13 -0.44 3.23 -63.01
CA ALA A 13 0.54 3.26 -61.94
C ALA A 13 0.00 3.96 -60.67
N SER A 14 -0.73 5.07 -60.84
CA SER A 14 -1.36 5.81 -59.73
C SER A 14 -2.44 4.98 -59.02
N ASN A 15 -3.30 4.28 -59.78
CA ASN A 15 -4.31 3.39 -59.24
C ASN A 15 -3.67 2.20 -58.48
N ASN A 16 -2.61 1.62 -59.05
CA ASN A 16 -1.84 0.56 -58.39
C ASN A 16 -1.21 1.06 -57.09
N LEU A 17 -0.60 2.24 -57.09
CA LEU A 17 -0.01 2.85 -55.90
C LEU A 17 -1.06 3.09 -54.82
N THR A 18 -2.22 3.62 -55.19
CA THR A 18 -3.34 3.87 -54.27
C THR A 18 -3.81 2.58 -53.63
N GLY A 19 -4.02 1.52 -54.42
CA GLY A 19 -4.38 0.20 -53.88
C GLY A 19 -3.32 -0.40 -52.95
N VAL A 20 -2.03 -0.23 -53.27
CA VAL A 20 -0.91 -0.65 -52.41
C VAL A 20 -0.89 0.14 -51.11
N VAL A 21 -1.10 1.46 -51.16
CA VAL A 21 -1.14 2.33 -49.97
C VAL A 21 -2.32 1.96 -49.07
N ASP A 22 -3.52 1.79 -49.63
CA ASP A 22 -4.71 1.36 -48.90
C ASP A 22 -4.53 -0.01 -48.23
N GLY A 23 -3.89 -0.96 -48.94
CA GLY A 23 -3.54 -2.26 -48.38
C GLY A 23 -2.59 -2.13 -47.19
N LYS A 24 -1.52 -1.35 -47.34
CA LYS A 24 -0.54 -1.11 -46.25
C LYS A 24 -1.17 -0.38 -45.07
N MET A 25 -2.07 0.57 -45.28
CA MET A 25 -2.77 1.25 -44.19
C MET A 25 -3.63 0.27 -43.39
N LYS A 26 -4.40 -0.60 -44.06
CA LYS A 26 -5.19 -1.65 -43.39
C LYS A 26 -4.32 -2.63 -42.60
N ASP A 27 -3.17 -3.03 -43.16
CA ASP A 27 -2.23 -3.91 -42.48
C ASP A 27 -1.63 -3.25 -41.24
N ILE A 28 -1.27 -1.96 -41.31
CA ILE A 28 -0.78 -1.18 -40.17
C ILE A 28 -1.87 -1.07 -39.09
N ASP A 29 -3.10 -0.68 -39.47
CA ASP A 29 -4.22 -0.55 -38.54
C ASP A 29 -4.50 -1.87 -37.81
N LYS A 30 -4.47 -2.99 -38.55
CA LYS A 30 -4.61 -4.32 -37.97
C LYS A 30 -3.49 -4.63 -36.98
N GLN A 31 -2.23 -4.38 -37.35
CA GLN A 31 -1.10 -4.63 -36.46
C GLN A 31 -1.17 -3.77 -35.19
N VAL A 32 -1.57 -2.51 -35.31
CA VAL A 32 -1.76 -1.60 -34.15
C VAL A 32 -2.86 -2.12 -33.24
N ALA A 33 -4.00 -2.53 -33.79
CA ALA A 33 -5.10 -3.10 -33.01
C ALA A 33 -4.68 -4.40 -32.28
N ASP A 34 -4.02 -5.32 -32.99
CA ASP A 34 -3.54 -6.58 -32.42
C ASP A 34 -2.51 -6.33 -31.30
N LYS A 35 -1.59 -5.37 -31.48
CA LYS A 35 -0.62 -5.00 -30.45
C LYS A 35 -1.25 -4.32 -29.24
N LYS A 36 -2.27 -3.48 -29.44
CA LYS A 36 -3.01 -2.86 -28.34
C LYS A 36 -3.65 -3.92 -27.44
N VAL A 37 -4.27 -4.94 -28.02
CA VAL A 37 -4.86 -6.05 -27.26
C VAL A 37 -3.81 -6.78 -26.42
N LEU A 38 -2.64 -7.08 -27.00
CA LEU A 38 -1.55 -7.75 -26.27
C LEU A 38 -1.00 -6.89 -25.12
N ILE A 39 -0.89 -5.58 -25.32
CA ILE A 39 -0.43 -4.65 -24.27
C ILE A 39 -1.46 -4.58 -23.14
N ASP A 40 -2.75 -4.42 -23.46
CA ASP A 40 -3.81 -4.34 -22.45
C ASP A 40 -3.89 -5.65 -21.63
N GLN A 41 -3.74 -6.81 -22.29
CA GLN A 41 -3.61 -8.12 -21.62
C GLN A 41 -2.37 -8.20 -20.73
N TYR A 42 -1.21 -7.75 -21.21
CA TYR A 42 0.01 -7.74 -20.40
C TYR A 42 -0.15 -6.85 -19.16
N LEU A 43 -0.65 -5.61 -19.33
CA LEU A 43 -0.84 -4.65 -18.24
C LEU A 43 -1.79 -5.19 -17.17
N SER A 44 -2.91 -5.80 -17.54
CA SER A 44 -3.85 -6.41 -16.59
C SER A 44 -3.26 -7.59 -15.81
N ASN A 45 -2.26 -8.28 -16.36
CA ASN A 45 -1.55 -9.36 -15.67
C ASN A 45 -0.49 -8.83 -14.69
N VAL A 46 0.11 -7.66 -14.97
CA VAL A 46 1.20 -7.09 -14.14
C VAL A 46 0.74 -6.03 -13.14
N VAL A 47 -0.42 -5.41 -13.33
CA VAL A 47 -0.97 -4.41 -12.40
C VAL A 47 -2.46 -4.64 -12.19
N SER A 48 -2.92 -4.52 -10.94
CA SER A 48 -4.34 -4.46 -10.61
C SER A 48 -4.62 -3.38 -9.58
N ASN A 49 -5.70 -2.63 -9.77
CA ASN A 49 -6.18 -1.69 -8.75
C ASN A 49 -6.98 -2.46 -7.69
N ILE A 50 -6.51 -2.44 -6.44
CA ILE A 50 -7.16 -3.09 -5.30
C ILE A 50 -7.39 -2.03 -4.22
N ASN A 51 -8.64 -1.81 -3.84
CA ASN A 51 -9.05 -0.80 -2.85
C ASN A 51 -8.51 0.62 -3.16
N GLY A 52 -8.40 0.97 -4.45
CA GLY A 52 -7.88 2.27 -4.89
C GLY A 52 -6.35 2.39 -4.88
N VAL A 53 -5.62 1.28 -4.79
CA VAL A 53 -4.15 1.23 -4.84
C VAL A 53 -3.72 0.33 -5.99
N ASP A 54 -2.77 0.80 -6.80
CA ASP A 54 -2.18 -0.01 -7.86
C ASP A 54 -1.20 -1.01 -7.26
N VAL A 55 -1.50 -2.30 -7.47
CA VAL A 55 -0.70 -3.43 -7.00
C VAL A 55 0.02 -4.04 -8.19
N HIS A 56 1.35 -3.97 -8.17
CA HIS A 56 2.23 -4.56 -9.17
C HIS A 56 2.51 -6.03 -8.85
N LYS A 57 2.49 -6.88 -9.88
CA LYS A 57 2.63 -8.33 -9.78
C LYS A 57 3.85 -8.83 -10.56
N GLN A 58 4.65 -9.66 -9.91
CA GLN A 58 5.75 -10.41 -10.51
C GLN A 58 5.69 -11.86 -10.00
N GLY A 59 5.12 -12.76 -10.81
CA GLY A 59 4.79 -14.11 -10.35
C GLY A 59 3.81 -14.05 -9.17
N ARG A 60 4.15 -14.69 -8.04
CA ARG A 60 3.35 -14.60 -6.80
C ARG A 60 3.59 -13.31 -6.01
N VAL A 61 4.67 -12.59 -6.28
CA VAL A 61 5.03 -11.37 -5.54
C VAL A 61 4.10 -10.23 -5.96
N LYS A 62 3.41 -9.65 -4.99
CA LYS A 62 2.58 -8.45 -5.12
C LYS A 62 3.25 -7.33 -4.34
N THR A 63 3.33 -6.15 -4.94
CA THR A 63 3.92 -4.95 -4.32
C THR A 63 3.04 -3.74 -4.53
N TYR A 64 3.04 -2.85 -3.54
CA TYR A 64 2.42 -1.54 -3.67
C TYR A 64 3.07 -0.55 -2.71
N PHE A 65 2.89 0.73 -3.01
CA PHE A 65 3.34 1.82 -2.17
C PHE A 65 2.15 2.69 -1.77
N ILE A 66 2.07 3.04 -0.49
CA ILE A 66 1.10 4.02 0.01
C ILE A 66 1.84 5.16 0.68
N GLN A 67 1.30 6.36 0.56
CA GLN A 67 1.80 7.55 1.23
C GLN A 67 0.66 8.45 1.66
N GLY A 68 0.95 9.34 2.58
CA GLY A 68 -0.03 10.31 3.05
C GLY A 68 0.52 11.21 4.13
N ASN A 69 -0.41 11.93 4.77
CA ASN A 69 -0.10 12.78 5.90
C ASN A 69 -0.99 12.41 7.09
N LEU A 70 -0.44 12.53 8.30
CA LEU A 70 -1.23 12.51 9.53
C LEU A 70 -1.50 13.95 9.96
N SER A 71 -2.72 14.21 10.41
CA SER A 71 -3.08 15.50 11.01
C SER A 71 -2.21 15.78 12.22
N ASN A 72 -1.84 17.05 12.42
CA ASN A 72 -1.09 17.51 13.58
C ASN A 72 -1.93 18.37 14.53
N GLY A 73 -3.25 18.44 14.37
CA GLY A 73 -4.10 19.25 15.25
C GLY A 73 -3.74 20.74 15.37
N GLY A 74 -2.81 21.28 14.57
CA GLY A 74 -2.28 22.64 14.72
C GLY A 74 -1.41 22.88 15.96
N TYR A 75 -0.79 24.06 16.01
CA TYR A 75 0.03 24.55 17.13
C TYR A 75 -0.60 25.81 17.73
N THR A 76 -0.58 25.92 19.06
CA THR A 76 -0.90 27.16 19.76
C THR A 76 0.13 27.45 20.84
N LYS A 77 0.40 28.73 21.06
CA LYS A 77 1.23 29.23 22.17
C LYS A 77 0.39 29.70 23.37
N ASP A 78 -0.93 29.81 23.19
CA ASP A 78 -1.85 30.47 24.12
C ASP A 78 -2.53 29.47 25.07
N GLY A 79 -2.12 28.20 25.07
CA GLY A 79 -2.74 27.11 25.82
C GLY A 79 -3.80 26.36 25.00
N GLY A 80 -3.53 25.10 24.72
CA GLY A 80 -4.43 24.16 24.05
C GLY A 80 -5.50 23.59 24.99
N PRO A 81 -6.54 22.92 24.44
CA PRO A 81 -7.65 22.40 25.23
C PRO A 81 -7.34 21.09 25.99
N ASP A 82 -6.14 20.52 25.83
CA ASP A 82 -5.68 19.31 26.53
C ASP A 82 -4.48 19.69 27.40
N ASP A 83 -4.63 19.64 28.73
CA ASP A 83 -3.59 20.03 29.69
C ASP A 83 -2.32 19.17 29.59
N LEU A 84 -2.43 17.93 29.10
CA LEU A 84 -1.27 17.06 28.85
C LEU A 84 -0.54 17.44 27.56
N PHE A 85 -1.21 18.16 26.65
CA PHE A 85 -0.68 18.63 25.38
C PHE A 85 -1.00 20.12 25.17
N PRO A 86 -0.50 21.02 26.04
CA PRO A 86 -0.92 22.42 26.10
C PRO A 86 -0.49 23.25 24.88
N VAL A 87 0.34 22.70 24.00
CA VAL A 87 0.75 23.33 22.73
C VAL A 87 -0.09 22.90 21.53
N CYS A 88 -1.02 21.96 21.73
CA CYS A 88 -1.88 21.46 20.67
C CYS A 88 -3.11 22.34 20.49
N ALA A 89 -3.33 22.91 19.30
CA ALA A 89 -4.46 23.82 19.09
C ALA A 89 -5.82 23.08 19.03
N ALA A 90 -5.85 21.92 18.39
CA ALA A 90 -7.04 21.13 18.13
C ALA A 90 -6.67 19.62 18.12
N PRO A 91 -6.50 19.01 19.30
CA PRO A 91 -6.13 17.60 19.43
C PRO A 91 -7.14 16.70 18.69
N LYS A 92 -6.61 15.63 18.09
CA LYS A 92 -7.39 14.67 17.31
C LYS A 92 -7.35 13.31 17.99
N SER A 93 -8.44 12.54 17.84
CA SER A 93 -8.46 11.12 18.23
C SER A 93 -7.32 10.35 17.55
N PRO A 94 -6.85 9.26 18.17
CA PRO A 94 -5.81 8.42 17.57
C PRO A 94 -6.14 8.03 16.14
N THR A 95 -5.11 7.96 15.30
CA THR A 95 -5.23 7.56 13.90
C THR A 95 -4.65 6.17 13.72
N TYR A 96 -5.40 5.29 13.10
CA TYR A 96 -5.00 3.95 12.70
C TYR A 96 -4.54 3.99 11.25
N LEU A 97 -3.34 3.47 11.02
CA LEU A 97 -2.75 3.26 9.71
C LEU A 97 -2.72 1.77 9.43
N ASN A 98 -3.64 1.32 8.57
CA ASN A 98 -3.75 -0.07 8.15
C ASN A 98 -2.87 -0.30 6.92
N LEU A 99 -1.74 -0.99 7.13
CA LEU A 99 -0.66 -1.10 6.15
C LEU A 99 -0.91 -2.22 5.14
N ILE A 100 -1.37 -3.38 5.61
CA ILE A 100 -1.77 -4.55 4.81
C ILE A 100 -2.80 -5.36 5.59
N GLU A 101 -3.71 -6.02 4.89
CA GLU A 101 -4.69 -6.93 5.49
C GLU A 101 -4.74 -8.29 4.81
N PHE A 102 -5.06 -9.32 5.58
CA PHE A 102 -5.25 -10.70 5.15
C PHE A 102 -6.68 -11.13 5.49
N ILE A 103 -7.48 -11.38 4.47
CA ILE A 103 -8.88 -11.80 4.66
C ILE A 103 -8.91 -13.31 4.81
N ALA A 104 -9.47 -13.78 5.92
CA ALA A 104 -9.73 -15.19 6.11
C ALA A 104 -10.66 -15.75 5.02
N SER A 105 -10.49 -17.03 4.73
CA SER A 105 -11.44 -17.82 3.96
C SER A 105 -11.50 -19.22 4.55
N SER A 106 -12.29 -20.13 3.98
CA SER A 106 -12.29 -21.53 4.41
C SER A 106 -10.90 -22.19 4.45
N ALA A 107 -9.95 -21.69 3.64
CA ALA A 107 -8.56 -22.12 3.60
C ALA A 107 -7.60 -21.34 4.53
N GLY A 108 -8.08 -20.31 5.26
CA GLY A 108 -7.27 -19.46 6.13
C GLY A 108 -6.81 -18.14 5.51
N PHE A 109 -5.65 -17.66 5.99
CA PHE A 109 -5.04 -16.35 5.65
C PHE A 109 -3.89 -16.45 4.63
N GLY A 110 -3.57 -17.66 4.16
CA GLY A 110 -2.50 -17.89 3.20
C GLY A 110 -2.20 -19.36 2.98
N GLY A 111 -1.22 -19.63 2.13
CA GLY A 111 -0.67 -20.96 1.84
C GLY A 111 0.73 -21.17 2.43
N GLY A 112 1.22 -22.40 2.34
CA GLY A 112 2.59 -22.73 2.76
C GLY A 112 3.63 -21.89 2.01
N GLY A 113 4.52 -21.22 2.75
CA GLY A 113 5.57 -20.36 2.20
C GLY A 113 5.12 -18.96 1.79
N ASP A 114 3.87 -18.57 2.09
CA ASP A 114 3.45 -17.19 1.88
C ASP A 114 4.16 -16.24 2.85
N MET A 115 4.65 -15.12 2.33
CA MET A 115 5.41 -14.12 3.06
C MET A 115 4.89 -12.72 2.81
N PHE A 116 5.20 -11.80 3.72
CA PHE A 116 5.00 -10.37 3.56
C PHE A 116 6.13 -9.56 4.19
N ARG A 117 6.35 -8.37 3.65
CA ARG A 117 7.25 -7.37 4.20
C ARG A 117 6.60 -5.99 4.07
N VAL A 118 6.66 -5.21 5.15
CA VAL A 118 6.23 -3.81 5.15
C VAL A 118 7.37 -2.96 5.68
N GLU A 119 7.85 -2.02 4.87
CA GLU A 119 8.78 -0.99 5.34
C GLU A 119 8.05 0.34 5.42
N PHE A 120 7.95 0.88 6.63
CA PHE A 120 7.20 2.09 6.94
C PHE A 120 8.14 3.18 7.47
N MET A 121 8.00 4.39 6.94
CA MET A 121 8.69 5.56 7.47
C MET A 121 7.74 6.75 7.55
N ILE A 122 7.84 7.52 8.63
CA ILE A 122 7.10 8.76 8.82
C ILE A 122 8.02 9.83 9.37
N THR A 123 7.95 11.04 8.79
CA THR A 123 8.81 12.16 9.18
C THR A 123 8.05 13.48 9.24
N HIS A 124 8.60 14.45 9.97
CA HIS A 124 8.20 15.85 9.80
C HIS A 124 9.15 16.52 8.81
N ARG A 125 8.64 17.01 7.67
CA ARG A 125 9.42 17.78 6.67
C ARG A 125 10.75 17.12 6.25
N GLY A 126 10.80 15.78 6.20
CA GLY A 126 12.03 15.06 5.86
C GLY A 126 13.14 15.11 6.92
N MET A 127 12.84 15.52 8.16
CA MET A 127 13.82 15.70 9.25
C MET A 127 14.27 14.38 9.88
N ALA A 128 14.78 13.44 9.06
CA ALA A 128 15.22 12.11 9.49
C ALA A 128 16.44 12.09 10.42
N ALA A 129 17.30 13.10 10.30
CA ALA A 129 18.48 13.27 11.13
C ALA A 129 18.13 13.55 12.60
N ASN A 130 16.96 14.16 12.87
CA ASN A 130 16.55 14.54 14.21
C ASN A 130 15.80 13.40 14.92
N THR A 131 16.26 13.05 16.14
CA THR A 131 15.69 11.96 16.95
C THR A 131 14.23 12.16 17.32
N GLY A 132 13.72 13.40 17.32
CA GLY A 132 12.33 13.72 17.65
C GLY A 132 11.33 13.65 16.49
N TYR A 133 11.78 13.35 15.26
CA TYR A 133 10.94 13.53 14.08
C TYR A 133 10.84 12.35 13.13
N THR A 134 11.26 11.15 13.49
CA THR A 134 11.19 10.00 12.57
C THR A 134 10.84 8.71 13.28
N ASN A 135 9.84 8.01 12.74
CA ASN A 135 9.65 6.59 13.01
C ASN A 135 9.99 5.81 11.74
N HIS A 136 10.73 4.72 11.90
CA HIS A 136 11.07 3.79 10.82
C HIS A 136 10.93 2.37 11.35
N LEU A 137 10.04 1.61 10.73
CA LEU A 137 9.66 0.26 11.13
C LEU A 137 9.77 -0.68 9.94
N ILE A 138 10.18 -1.92 10.19
CA ILE A 138 10.16 -2.98 9.20
C ILE A 138 9.44 -4.18 9.78
N PHE A 139 8.38 -4.61 9.11
CA PHE A 139 7.69 -5.86 9.39
C PHE A 139 8.13 -6.90 8.38
N THR A 140 8.48 -8.10 8.84
CA THR A 140 8.73 -9.27 7.99
C THR A 140 7.99 -10.45 8.57
N GLY A 141 7.12 -11.09 7.79
CA GLY A 141 6.27 -12.16 8.32
C GLY A 141 5.77 -13.13 7.29
N THR A 142 4.91 -14.03 7.75
CA THR A 142 4.29 -15.11 6.97
C THR A 142 2.79 -15.16 7.24
N SER A 143 2.02 -15.63 6.26
CA SER A 143 0.60 -15.98 6.47
C SER A 143 0.35 -17.43 6.09
N SER A 144 -0.54 -18.10 6.82
CA SER A 144 -0.88 -19.50 6.59
C SER A 144 -2.34 -19.80 6.94
N SER A 145 -2.68 -21.06 7.18
CA SER A 145 -4.06 -21.52 7.38
C SER A 145 -4.78 -20.89 8.57
N ASP A 146 -4.07 -20.59 9.65
CA ASP A 146 -4.65 -20.18 10.94
C ASP A 146 -3.82 -19.09 11.63
N SER A 147 -2.83 -18.53 10.95
CA SER A 147 -1.96 -17.50 11.52
C SER A 147 -1.44 -16.50 10.50
N VAL A 148 -1.23 -15.27 10.97
CA VAL A 148 -0.50 -14.19 10.33
C VAL A 148 0.41 -13.61 11.39
N ALA A 149 1.73 -13.81 11.25
CA ALA A 149 2.69 -13.46 12.28
C ALA A 149 4.05 -13.13 11.66
N GLY A 150 4.94 -12.52 12.44
CA GLY A 150 6.27 -12.17 11.97
C GLY A 150 7.12 -11.48 13.03
N LEU A 151 8.12 -10.76 12.53
CA LEU A 151 9.02 -9.92 13.30
C LEU A 151 8.78 -8.45 12.94
N LEU A 152 8.74 -7.60 13.96
CA LEU A 152 8.75 -6.15 13.85
C LEU A 152 10.11 -5.63 14.31
N GLU A 153 10.86 -5.03 13.40
CA GLU A 153 12.11 -4.33 13.68
C GLU A 153 11.86 -2.82 13.81
N LEU A 154 12.27 -2.25 14.94
CA LEU A 154 12.16 -0.81 15.19
C LEU A 154 13.50 -0.17 14.86
N LYS A 155 13.59 0.50 13.71
CA LYS A 155 14.82 1.20 13.32
C LYS A 155 14.94 2.56 14.00
N LYS A 156 13.83 3.23 14.23
CA LYS A 156 13.78 4.53 14.93
C LYS A 156 12.39 4.83 15.45
N ILE A 157 12.30 5.47 16.61
CA ILE A 157 11.07 5.96 17.25
C ILE A 157 11.22 7.43 17.64
N ALA A 158 10.32 8.27 17.11
CA ALA A 158 10.40 9.71 17.26
C ALA A 158 10.15 10.14 18.70
N LYS A 159 9.19 9.52 19.40
CA LYS A 159 8.84 9.84 20.79
C LYS A 159 8.14 8.65 21.45
N ASN A 160 8.38 8.44 22.75
CA ASN A 160 7.63 7.44 23.51
C ASN A 160 6.17 7.90 23.69
N GLY A 161 5.24 6.93 23.65
CA GLY A 161 3.80 7.15 23.83
C GLY A 161 3.03 7.55 22.58
N GLU A 162 3.70 7.90 21.47
CA GLU A 162 3.01 8.34 20.26
C GLU A 162 2.52 7.21 19.35
N LEU A 163 3.12 6.02 19.46
CA LEU A 163 3.00 4.95 18.50
C LEU A 163 2.83 3.61 19.22
N SER A 164 1.83 2.84 18.79
CA SER A 164 1.66 1.44 19.18
C SER A 164 1.33 0.58 17.96
N LEU A 165 1.65 -0.71 18.07
CA LEU A 165 1.05 -1.73 17.21
C LEU A 165 -0.34 -2.04 17.77
N PHE A 166 -1.36 -1.96 16.92
CA PHE A 166 -2.72 -2.35 17.26
C PHE A 166 -3.06 -3.67 16.57
N ILE A 167 -3.58 -4.62 17.33
CA ILE A 167 -3.94 -5.95 16.87
C ILE A 167 -5.39 -6.19 17.29
N SER A 168 -6.25 -6.56 16.33
CA SER A 168 -7.61 -7.01 16.61
C SER A 168 -7.73 -8.47 16.22
N GLU A 169 -8.11 -9.32 17.18
CA GLU A 169 -8.30 -10.76 17.02
C GLU A 169 -9.66 -11.18 17.60
N PRO A 170 -10.15 -12.39 17.28
CA PRO A 170 -11.35 -12.94 17.92
C PRO A 170 -11.29 -12.96 19.45
N SER A 171 -10.09 -13.18 20.03
CA SER A 171 -9.87 -13.16 21.48
C SER A 171 -9.93 -11.76 22.11
N GLY A 172 -10.00 -10.70 21.30
CA GLY A 172 -10.00 -9.30 21.73
C GLY A 172 -8.83 -8.49 21.17
N ASP A 173 -8.88 -7.19 21.43
CA ASP A 173 -7.88 -6.23 20.96
C ASP A 173 -6.64 -6.23 21.87
N THR A 174 -5.46 -6.12 21.27
CA THR A 174 -4.18 -5.97 21.96
C THR A 174 -3.42 -4.77 21.40
N GLU A 175 -2.79 -4.00 22.29
CA GLU A 175 -1.89 -2.91 21.92
C GLU A 175 -0.49 -3.13 22.47
N VAL A 176 0.51 -3.02 21.60
CA VAL A 176 1.93 -3.10 21.97
C VAL A 176 2.54 -1.71 21.79
N ALA A 177 2.89 -1.06 22.88
CA ALA A 177 3.55 0.25 22.83
C ALA A 177 4.93 0.11 22.15
N LEU A 178 5.21 0.99 21.18
CA LEU A 178 6.48 1.01 20.46
C LEU A 178 7.32 2.19 20.99
N THR A 179 8.34 1.88 21.77
CA THR A 179 9.14 2.85 22.51
C THR A 179 10.61 2.80 22.09
N ARG A 180 11.37 3.86 22.42
CA ARG A 180 12.78 4.00 22.03
C ARG A 180 13.71 2.93 22.58
N ASP A 181 13.40 2.36 23.74
CA ASP A 181 14.15 1.25 24.34
C ASP A 181 14.04 -0.06 23.53
N LEU A 182 13.06 -0.15 22.63
CA LEU A 182 12.90 -1.26 21.69
C LEU A 182 13.62 -1.02 20.35
N GLU A 183 14.27 0.14 20.14
CA GLU A 183 15.06 0.40 18.94
C GLU A 183 16.19 -0.61 18.75
N GLY A 184 16.37 -1.09 17.52
CA GLY A 184 17.34 -2.11 17.16
C GLY A 184 16.92 -3.54 17.53
N THR A 185 15.79 -3.73 18.23
CA THR A 185 15.26 -5.06 18.56
C THR A 185 14.35 -5.60 17.45
N ALA A 186 14.18 -6.93 17.44
CA ALA A 186 13.20 -7.63 16.63
C ALA A 186 12.13 -8.23 17.55
N LEU A 187 10.92 -7.69 17.48
CA LEU A 187 9.79 -8.11 18.31
C LEU A 187 8.97 -9.18 17.58
N PRO A 188 8.74 -10.36 18.17
CA PRO A 188 7.78 -11.31 17.63
C PRO A 188 6.37 -10.73 17.78
N VAL A 189 5.61 -10.72 16.69
CA VAL A 189 4.25 -10.18 16.64
C VAL A 189 3.31 -11.15 15.94
N SER A 190 2.10 -11.26 16.46
CA SER A 190 1.02 -12.06 15.89
C SER A 190 -0.15 -11.15 15.57
N PHE A 191 -0.51 -11.06 14.29
CA PHE A 191 -1.70 -10.37 13.82
C PHE A 191 -2.91 -11.31 13.74
N ARG A 192 -2.61 -12.61 13.73
CA ARG A 192 -3.54 -13.71 13.93
C ARG A 192 -2.80 -14.88 14.56
N SER A 193 -3.17 -15.22 15.79
CA SER A 193 -2.55 -16.26 16.62
C SER A 193 -3.21 -17.62 16.37
N ILE A 194 -2.43 -18.70 16.41
CA ILE A 194 -2.97 -20.05 16.22
C ILE A 194 -4.04 -20.39 17.27
N GLY A 195 -4.91 -21.36 16.96
CA GLY A 195 -5.84 -21.93 17.95
C GLY A 195 -7.11 -21.12 18.24
N GLN A 196 -7.39 -20.03 17.51
CA GLN A 196 -8.65 -19.27 17.65
C GLN A 196 -9.62 -19.46 16.47
N GLY A 197 -9.61 -20.64 15.84
CA GLY A 197 -10.47 -20.94 14.68
C GLY A 197 -9.95 -20.45 13.31
N ARG A 198 -10.67 -20.82 12.24
CA ARG A 198 -10.39 -20.40 10.84
C ARG A 198 -11.44 -19.40 10.35
N ASP A 199 -12.00 -18.65 11.28
CA ASP A 199 -13.24 -17.92 11.12
C ASP A 199 -13.11 -16.78 10.10
N ASN A 200 -14.24 -16.34 9.55
CA ASN A 200 -14.30 -15.17 8.70
C ASN A 200 -13.86 -13.93 9.50
N GLY A 201 -12.82 -13.24 9.02
CA GLY A 201 -12.33 -12.00 9.60
C GLY A 201 -11.02 -11.57 8.96
N ILE A 202 -10.41 -10.54 9.51
CA ILE A 202 -9.33 -9.82 8.83
C ILE A 202 -8.15 -9.58 9.76
N ALA A 203 -7.04 -10.26 9.50
CA ALA A 203 -5.78 -10.01 10.19
C ALA A 203 -5.07 -8.80 9.54
N ARG A 204 -4.65 -7.83 10.34
CA ARG A 204 -4.07 -6.57 9.86
C ARG A 204 -2.77 -6.19 10.53
N VAL A 205 -1.87 -5.61 9.74
CA VAL A 205 -0.74 -4.84 10.27
C VAL A 205 -1.21 -3.40 10.45
N THR A 206 -1.54 -3.03 11.68
CA THR A 206 -2.06 -1.70 12.01
C THR A 206 -1.15 -0.96 12.97
N LEU A 207 -0.73 0.24 12.58
CA LEU A 207 -0.09 1.19 13.48
C LEU A 207 -1.13 2.15 14.04
N LYS A 208 -1.13 2.36 15.34
CA LYS A 208 -1.94 3.38 16.01
C LYS A 208 -1.05 4.55 16.41
N PHE A 209 -1.42 5.75 15.97
CA PHE A 209 -0.74 7.00 16.26
C PHE A 209 -1.58 7.87 17.19
N ASP A 210 -1.04 8.25 18.34
CA ASP A 210 -1.52 9.38 19.09
C ASP A 210 -0.97 10.68 18.50
N THR A 211 -1.75 11.26 17.58
CA THR A 211 -1.37 12.47 16.84
C THR A 211 -1.14 13.71 17.73
N ARG A 212 -1.59 13.69 19.00
CA ARG A 212 -1.35 14.78 19.95
C ARG A 212 0.13 14.99 20.23
N HIS A 213 0.93 13.92 20.15
CA HIS A 213 2.38 13.98 20.27
C HIS A 213 3.05 14.75 19.13
N HIS A 214 2.34 14.96 18.02
CA HIS A 214 2.84 15.64 16.82
C HIS A 214 2.25 17.03 16.63
N CYS A 215 1.61 17.60 17.66
CA CYS A 215 0.94 18.88 17.43
C CYS A 215 1.88 19.99 16.97
N GLY A 216 1.47 20.71 15.92
CA GLY A 216 2.33 21.68 15.22
C GLY A 216 3.35 21.09 14.25
N ALA A 217 3.55 19.77 14.23
CA ALA A 217 4.52 19.09 13.39
C ALA A 217 3.84 18.08 12.47
N ALA A 218 3.31 18.56 11.33
CA ALA A 218 2.67 17.69 10.33
C ALA A 218 3.60 16.54 9.92
N ARG A 219 3.04 15.32 9.88
CA ARG A 219 3.80 14.12 9.57
C ARG A 219 3.43 13.57 8.21
N SER A 220 4.42 13.35 7.37
CA SER A 220 4.26 12.68 6.08
C SER A 220 4.84 11.28 6.18
N PHE A 221 4.11 10.29 5.68
CA PHE A 221 4.53 8.90 5.72
C PHE A 221 4.56 8.27 4.34
N GLY A 222 5.37 7.22 4.23
CA GLY A 222 5.37 6.27 3.12
C GLY A 222 5.47 4.85 3.67
N ALA A 223 4.83 3.91 3.00
CA ALA A 223 4.98 2.48 3.27
C ALA A 223 5.14 1.71 1.95
N ASN A 224 6.23 0.95 1.85
CA ASN A 224 6.45 -0.02 0.79
C ASN A 224 6.03 -1.40 1.29
N VAL A 225 5.10 -2.04 0.58
CA VAL A 225 4.53 -3.31 0.96
C VAL A 225 4.80 -4.35 -0.12
N MET A 226 5.29 -5.51 0.31
CA MET A 226 5.44 -6.72 -0.51
C MET A 226 4.69 -7.87 0.16
N TYR A 227 4.00 -8.70 -0.61
CA TYR A 227 3.36 -9.91 -0.10
C TYR A 227 3.15 -10.94 -1.20
N THR A 228 3.02 -12.22 -0.85
CA THR A 228 2.74 -13.29 -1.83
C THR A 228 1.35 -13.89 -1.71
N SER A 229 0.71 -13.76 -0.55
CA SER A 229 -0.56 -14.42 -0.30
C SER A 229 -1.71 -13.84 -1.13
N ASP A 230 -2.54 -14.72 -1.70
CA ASP A 230 -3.76 -14.32 -2.43
C ASP A 230 -4.89 -13.85 -1.50
N LYS A 231 -4.67 -13.96 -0.18
CA LYS A 231 -5.53 -13.39 0.86
C LYS A 231 -5.08 -12.01 1.31
N GLY A 232 -3.86 -11.62 0.95
CA GLY A 232 -3.30 -10.30 1.24
C GLY A 232 -3.83 -9.23 0.28
N ARG A 233 -4.06 -8.01 0.77
CA ARG A 233 -4.38 -6.83 -0.04
C ARG A 233 -4.06 -5.51 0.67
N PRO A 234 -3.98 -4.38 -0.07
CA PRO A 234 -4.09 -3.05 0.53
C PRO A 234 -5.40 -2.92 1.31
N SER A 235 -5.38 -2.26 2.47
CA SER A 235 -6.59 -2.08 3.27
C SER A 235 -7.60 -1.15 2.61
N VAL A 236 -8.89 -1.40 2.88
CA VAL A 236 -10.01 -0.55 2.41
C VAL A 236 -9.88 0.84 3.03
N ALA A 237 -9.82 0.93 4.36
CA ALA A 237 -9.58 2.16 5.10
C ALA A 237 -8.10 2.22 5.53
N ARG A 238 -7.23 2.85 4.73
CA ARG A 238 -5.78 2.92 5.02
C ARG A 238 -5.45 3.85 6.18
N VAL A 239 -6.04 5.03 6.21
CA VAL A 239 -5.85 6.04 7.26
C VAL A 239 -7.21 6.37 7.83
N THR A 240 -7.44 6.10 9.11
CA THR A 240 -8.76 6.28 9.73
C THR A 240 -8.64 6.60 11.22
N GLN A 241 -9.61 7.30 11.78
CA GLN A 241 -9.76 7.47 13.23
C GLN A 241 -10.76 6.48 13.84
N ILE A 242 -11.37 5.64 12.99
CA ILE A 242 -12.23 4.54 13.41
C ILE A 242 -11.31 3.37 13.78
N LYS A 243 -11.49 2.85 15.00
CA LYS A 243 -10.75 1.68 15.48
C LYS A 243 -11.06 0.47 14.58
N PRO A 244 -10.06 -0.17 13.96
CA PRO A 244 -10.27 -1.41 13.21
C PRO A 244 -10.83 -2.50 14.11
N THR A 245 -11.66 -3.38 13.54
CA THR A 245 -12.16 -4.56 14.24
C THR A 245 -11.72 -5.83 13.50
N TRP A 246 -11.93 -6.98 14.14
CA TRP A 246 -11.67 -8.27 13.54
C TRP A 246 -12.52 -8.50 12.27
N GLU A 247 -13.76 -8.04 12.30
CA GLU A 247 -14.76 -8.26 11.25
C GLU A 247 -14.61 -7.30 10.06
N GLU A 248 -14.13 -6.07 10.29
CA GLU A 248 -14.19 -4.95 9.32
C GLU A 248 -12.86 -4.27 9.04
#